data_AF-Q2K299-F1
#
_entry.id   AF-Q2K299-F1
#
_cell.length_a   1.000
_cell.length_b   1.000
_cell.length_c   1.000
_cell.angle_alpha   90.00
_cell.angle_beta   90.00
_cell.angle_gamma   90.00
#
_symmetry.space_group_name_H-M   'P 1'
#
loop_
_entity.id
_entity.type
_entity.pdbx_description
1 polymer ?
#
loop_
_entity_poly.entity_id
_entity_poly.type
_entity_poly.pdbx_seq_one_letter_code
_entity_poly.pdbx_strand_id
1 'polypeptide(L)'
;MLAHPTLDKLNAMGLTGMAKAFNELISNGESEQLSHAEWLGLLLEREWSSRHDRKLAARLRFAKLRHHAVPEDVDYRSERGLDRALFMKLIGGDWIDAHDNLAICGPSGVGKSWLACALGHKACRDDRSVLYQRVPRLFANLALAHGDGRYARLQRTLGHVQLLILDDWGLEPLNEQARHDLLEILEDRYGRRSTIITSQLPVSAWHEIIGNPTYADAILDRLVHNAHRIDLSGESLRRNQRRKS
;
A
#
# COMPACT_ATOMS: atom_id res chain seq x y z
N MET A 1 43.56 17.05 -4.63
CA MET A 1 42.27 17.77 -4.48
C MET A 1 41.99 17.95 -2.99
N LEU A 2 41.50 19.11 -2.55
CA LEU A 2 41.06 19.26 -1.15
C LEU A 2 39.74 18.50 -0.98
N ALA A 3 39.72 17.49 -0.10
CA ALA A 3 38.53 16.65 0.13
C ALA A 3 37.36 17.46 0.75
N HIS A 4 37.67 18.43 1.62
CA HIS A 4 36.69 19.25 2.32
C HIS A 4 35.77 20.08 1.38
N PRO A 5 36.28 20.90 0.43
CA PRO A 5 35.44 21.64 -0.51
C PRO A 5 34.53 20.77 -1.38
N THR A 6 34.96 19.54 -1.72
CA THR A 6 34.14 18.62 -2.52
C THR A 6 32.95 18.10 -1.71
N LEU A 7 33.18 17.70 -0.46
CA LEU A 7 32.13 17.25 0.44
C LEU A 7 31.10 18.34 0.72
N ASP A 8 31.54 19.57 0.95
CA ASP A 8 30.65 20.71 1.19
C ASP A 8 29.74 20.96 -0.02
N LYS A 9 30.29 20.90 -1.24
CA LYS A 9 29.52 21.02 -2.49
C LYS A 9 28.52 19.88 -2.66
N LEU A 10 28.93 18.63 -2.41
CA LEU A 10 28.04 17.46 -2.51
C LEU A 10 26.85 17.60 -1.55
N ASN A 11 27.10 18.00 -0.30
CA ASN A 11 26.05 18.22 0.69
C ASN A 11 25.14 19.39 0.31
N ALA A 12 25.70 20.52 -0.18
CA ALA A 12 24.92 21.67 -0.63
C ALA A 12 23.99 21.34 -1.82
N MET A 13 24.39 20.39 -2.67
CA MET A 13 23.56 19.88 -3.77
C MET A 13 22.57 18.77 -3.35
N GLY A 14 22.55 18.39 -2.07
CA GLY A 14 21.72 17.31 -1.55
C GLY A 14 22.17 15.90 -1.97
N LEU A 15 23.43 15.76 -2.41
CA LEU A 15 24.07 14.51 -2.83
C LEU A 15 24.70 13.80 -1.62
N THR A 16 23.90 13.60 -0.57
CA THR A 16 24.38 13.11 0.74
C THR A 16 24.90 11.67 0.70
N GLY A 17 24.36 10.84 -0.20
CA GLY A 17 24.86 9.49 -0.46
C GLY A 17 26.22 9.52 -1.15
N MET A 18 26.40 10.39 -2.17
CA MET A 18 27.71 10.60 -2.78
C MET A 18 28.72 11.12 -1.76
N ALA A 19 28.35 12.08 -0.91
CA ALA A 19 29.25 12.63 0.10
C ALA A 19 29.75 11.54 1.08
N LYS A 20 28.85 10.64 1.49
CA LYS A 20 29.21 9.50 2.35
C LYS A 20 30.15 8.52 1.63
N ALA A 21 29.83 8.12 0.40
CA ALA A 21 30.71 7.22 -0.36
C ALA A 21 32.07 7.88 -0.69
N PHE A 22 32.09 9.19 -0.98
CA PHE A 22 33.33 9.94 -1.21
C PHE A 22 34.25 9.85 0.01
N ASN A 23 33.71 10.08 1.22
CA ASN A 23 34.46 9.93 2.47
C ASN A 23 34.96 8.49 2.71
N GLU A 24 34.12 7.49 2.41
CA GLU A 24 34.49 6.08 2.55
C GLU A 24 35.63 5.70 1.57
N LEU A 25 35.56 6.17 0.33
CA LEU A 25 36.56 5.89 -0.71
C LEU A 25 37.90 6.57 -0.40
N ILE A 26 37.93 7.86 -0.08
CA ILE A 26 39.20 8.55 0.24
C ILE A 26 39.89 8.00 1.50
N SER A 27 39.14 7.30 2.37
CA SER A 27 39.66 6.71 3.60
C SER A 27 40.10 5.25 3.42
N ASN A 28 39.85 4.64 2.26
CA ASN A 28 40.17 3.26 1.97
C ASN A 28 41.30 3.16 0.93
N GLY A 29 42.47 2.63 1.33
CA GLY A 29 43.63 2.49 0.45
C GLY A 29 43.44 1.54 -0.74
N GLU A 30 42.50 0.60 -0.65
CA GLU A 30 42.15 -0.27 -1.79
C GLU A 30 41.44 0.48 -2.93
N SER A 31 40.91 1.69 -2.64
CA SER A 31 40.26 2.52 -3.66
C SER A 31 41.23 3.10 -4.70
N GLU A 32 42.55 3.07 -4.43
CA GLU A 32 43.60 3.54 -5.34
C GLU A 32 43.71 2.69 -6.62
N GLN A 33 43.19 1.46 -6.61
CA GLN A 33 43.19 0.55 -7.76
C GLN A 33 42.00 0.77 -8.70
N LEU A 34 41.02 1.59 -8.30
CA LEU A 34 39.83 1.86 -9.09
C LEU A 34 40.14 2.88 -10.19
N SER A 35 39.66 2.62 -11.39
CA SER A 35 39.62 3.62 -12.46
C SER A 35 38.67 4.77 -12.09
N HIS A 36 38.86 5.93 -12.73
CA HIS A 36 37.97 7.09 -12.53
C HIS A 36 36.49 6.76 -12.82
N ALA A 37 36.24 5.87 -13.78
CA ALA A 37 34.89 5.44 -14.13
C ALA A 37 34.25 4.59 -13.02
N GLU A 38 35.00 3.64 -12.45
CA GLU A 38 34.53 2.84 -11.30
C GLU A 38 34.29 3.70 -10.07
N TRP A 39 35.19 4.66 -9.82
CA TRP A 39 35.06 5.60 -8.71
C TRP A 39 33.77 6.43 -8.82
N LEU A 40 33.53 7.01 -10.00
CA LEU A 40 32.29 7.75 -10.25
C LEU A 40 31.06 6.84 -10.17
N GLY A 41 31.15 5.62 -10.70
CA GLY A 41 30.08 4.62 -10.64
C GLY A 41 29.65 4.32 -9.20
N LEU A 42 30.61 4.06 -8.30
CA LEU A 42 30.33 3.79 -6.89
C LEU A 42 29.66 4.97 -6.18
N LEU A 43 30.10 6.20 -6.44
CA LEU A 43 29.48 7.39 -5.88
C LEU A 43 28.03 7.56 -6.33
N LEU A 44 27.80 7.43 -7.64
CA LEU A 44 26.47 7.57 -8.24
C LEU A 44 25.52 6.48 -7.72
N GLU A 45 25.99 5.24 -7.63
CA GLU A 45 25.20 4.13 -7.10
C GLU A 45 24.80 4.37 -5.64
N ARG A 46 25.73 4.88 -4.82
CA ARG A 46 25.42 5.21 -3.41
C ARG A 46 24.33 6.26 -3.29
N GLU A 47 24.39 7.29 -4.12
CA GLU A 47 23.38 8.35 -4.14
C GLU A 47 22.04 7.86 -4.66
N TRP A 48 22.07 7.09 -5.74
CA TRP A 48 20.89 6.49 -6.34
C TRP A 48 20.15 5.62 -5.33
N SER A 49 20.85 4.65 -4.73
CA SER A 49 20.32 3.78 -3.68
C SER A 49 19.79 4.58 -2.49
N SER A 50 20.55 5.57 -1.99
CA SER A 50 20.11 6.43 -0.87
C SER A 50 18.85 7.24 -1.19
N ARG A 51 18.69 7.74 -2.41
CA ARG A 51 17.47 8.44 -2.85
C ARG A 51 16.30 7.48 -2.97
N HIS A 52 16.52 6.31 -3.54
CA HIS A 52 15.50 5.28 -3.70
C HIS A 52 14.96 4.84 -2.33
N ASP A 53 15.84 4.52 -1.38
CA ASP A 53 15.48 4.14 -0.01
C ASP A 53 14.70 5.23 0.73
N ARG A 54 15.15 6.49 0.62
CA ARG A 54 14.44 7.63 1.23
C ARG A 54 13.03 7.79 0.68
N LYS A 55 12.85 7.64 -0.64
CA LYS A 55 11.53 7.72 -1.29
C LYS A 55 10.64 6.55 -0.85
N LEU A 56 11.14 5.32 -0.88
CA LEU A 56 10.41 4.14 -0.42
C LEU A 56 9.98 4.30 1.05
N ALA A 57 10.90 4.69 1.92
CA ALA A 57 10.61 4.91 3.34
C ALA A 57 9.54 6.00 3.54
N ALA A 58 9.58 7.09 2.75
CA ALA A 58 8.55 8.12 2.78
C ALA A 58 7.18 7.59 2.34
N ARG A 59 7.11 6.80 1.27
CA ARG A 59 5.87 6.17 0.80
C ARG A 59 5.30 5.18 1.81
N LEU A 60 6.13 4.32 2.40
CA LEU A 60 5.70 3.37 3.43
C LEU A 60 5.17 4.09 4.68
N ARG A 61 5.81 5.19 5.11
CA ARG A 61 5.30 6.03 6.20
C ARG A 61 3.94 6.66 5.86
N PHE A 62 3.80 7.17 4.63
CA PHE A 62 2.53 7.73 4.16
C PHE A 62 1.42 6.68 4.06
N ALA A 63 1.76 5.47 3.60
CA ALA A 63 0.82 4.39 3.40
C ALA A 63 0.17 3.89 4.70
N LYS A 64 0.87 4.02 5.84
CA LYS A 64 0.37 3.61 7.16
C LYS A 64 -0.16 2.17 7.17
N LEU A 65 0.52 1.28 6.46
CA LEU A 65 0.17 -0.15 6.42
C LEU A 65 0.18 -0.72 7.84
N ARG A 66 -0.88 -1.45 8.18
CA ARG A 66 -1.04 -2.02 9.53
C ARG A 66 -0.05 -3.13 9.84
N HIS A 67 0.36 -3.88 8.82
CA HIS A 67 1.26 -5.02 8.95
C HIS A 67 2.54 -4.75 8.17
N HIS A 68 3.68 -5.15 8.74
CA HIS A 68 4.96 -5.29 8.02
C HIS A 68 4.91 -6.57 7.18
N ALA A 69 4.05 -6.56 6.17
CA ALA A 69 3.83 -7.68 5.28
C ALA A 69 4.57 -7.43 3.96
N VAL A 70 5.28 -8.43 3.47
CA VAL A 70 5.96 -8.39 2.17
C VAL A 70 5.59 -9.63 1.35
N PRO A 71 5.53 -9.54 0.02
CA PRO A 71 5.13 -10.68 -0.84
C PRO A 71 6.00 -11.92 -0.65
N GLU A 72 7.27 -11.75 -0.29
CA GLU A 72 8.21 -12.84 -0.10
C GLU A 72 7.84 -13.75 1.09
N ASP A 73 7.13 -13.20 2.08
CA ASP A 73 6.75 -13.89 3.33
C ASP A 73 5.38 -14.59 3.24
N VAL A 74 4.77 -14.64 2.05
CA VAL A 74 3.43 -15.21 1.88
C VAL A 74 3.45 -16.71 2.17
N ASP A 75 2.68 -17.14 3.16
CA ASP A 75 2.46 -18.56 3.44
C ASP A 75 1.44 -19.18 2.47
N TYR A 76 1.96 -19.97 1.53
CA TYR A 76 1.18 -20.80 0.60
C TYR A 76 0.95 -22.23 1.10
N ARG A 77 1.54 -22.63 2.22
CA ARG A 77 1.40 -23.99 2.79
C ARG A 77 0.11 -24.13 3.59
N SER A 78 -0.34 -23.05 4.21
CA SER A 78 -1.63 -23.03 4.90
C SER A 78 -2.80 -23.19 3.92
N GLU A 79 -3.63 -24.20 4.16
CA GLU A 79 -4.82 -24.50 3.35
C GLU A 79 -5.94 -23.47 3.62
N ARG A 80 -5.89 -22.36 2.88
CA ARG A 80 -6.85 -21.25 3.00
C ARG A 80 -7.43 -20.78 1.68
N GLY A 81 -7.33 -21.61 0.63
CA GLY A 81 -7.86 -21.31 -0.69
C GLY A 81 -7.13 -20.19 -1.45
N LEU A 82 -5.91 -19.84 -1.05
CA LEU A 82 -5.13 -18.82 -1.78
C LEU A 82 -4.59 -19.39 -3.08
N ASP A 83 -5.15 -18.98 -4.21
CA ASP A 83 -4.61 -19.28 -5.55
C ASP A 83 -3.26 -18.58 -5.73
N ARG A 84 -2.19 -19.38 -5.82
CA ARG A 84 -0.82 -18.89 -5.99
C ARG A 84 -0.60 -18.21 -7.33
N ALA A 85 -1.18 -18.72 -8.42
CA ALA A 85 -1.00 -18.14 -9.74
C ALA A 85 -1.66 -16.76 -9.82
N LEU A 86 -2.89 -16.65 -9.34
CA LEU A 86 -3.59 -15.36 -9.24
C LEU A 86 -2.83 -14.38 -8.33
N PHE A 87 -2.41 -14.81 -7.14
CA PHE A 87 -1.71 -13.91 -6.22
C PHE A 87 -0.37 -13.42 -6.75
N MET A 88 0.39 -14.28 -7.44
CA MET A 88 1.63 -13.88 -8.13
C MET A 88 1.37 -12.87 -9.25
N LYS A 89 0.27 -13.03 -10.02
CA LYS A 89 -0.15 -12.02 -11.00
C LYS A 89 -0.48 -10.68 -10.33
N LEU A 90 -1.19 -10.71 -9.19
CA LEU A 90 -1.53 -9.50 -8.45
C LEU A 90 -0.31 -8.79 -7.84
N ILE A 91 0.73 -9.54 -7.45
CA ILE A 91 2.03 -8.98 -7.02
C ILE A 91 2.71 -8.22 -8.16
N GLY A 92 2.49 -8.61 -9.43
CA GLY A 92 3.00 -7.90 -10.60
C GLY A 92 2.51 -6.46 -10.70
N GLY A 93 1.29 -6.18 -10.21
CA GLY A 93 0.78 -4.81 -10.08
C GLY A 93 0.12 -4.23 -11.32
N ASP A 94 0.11 -4.94 -12.46
CA ASP A 94 -0.52 -4.48 -13.72
C ASP A 94 -1.99 -4.11 -13.55
N TRP A 95 -2.72 -4.81 -12.67
CA TRP A 95 -4.11 -4.51 -12.34
C TRP A 95 -4.29 -3.13 -11.70
N ILE A 96 -3.26 -2.59 -11.04
CA ILE A 96 -3.27 -1.23 -10.48
C ILE A 96 -3.18 -0.19 -11.60
N ASP A 97 -2.39 -0.47 -12.63
CA ASP A 97 -2.31 0.37 -13.84
C ASP A 97 -3.58 0.30 -14.67
N ALA A 98 -4.22 -0.87 -14.74
CA ALA A 98 -5.51 -1.06 -15.38
C ALA A 98 -6.68 -0.43 -14.60
N HIS A 99 -6.42 0.05 -13.37
CA HIS A 99 -7.43 0.62 -12.46
C HIS A 99 -8.50 -0.39 -12.01
N ASP A 100 -8.15 -1.67 -12.01
CA ASP A 100 -8.99 -2.74 -11.50
C ASP A 100 -9.00 -2.71 -9.96
N ASN A 101 -10.06 -3.24 -9.37
CA ASN A 101 -10.17 -3.37 -7.91
C ASN A 101 -9.83 -4.79 -7.46
N LEU A 102 -9.68 -4.99 -6.15
CA LEU A 102 -9.46 -6.31 -5.57
C LEU A 102 -10.27 -6.47 -4.29
N ALA A 103 -11.14 -7.48 -4.25
CA ALA A 103 -11.83 -7.92 -3.05
C ALA A 103 -11.14 -9.15 -2.45
N ILE A 104 -10.78 -9.07 -1.17
CA ILE A 104 -10.24 -10.20 -0.40
C ILE A 104 -11.23 -10.55 0.71
N CYS A 105 -11.97 -11.63 0.55
CA CYS A 105 -13.01 -12.06 1.49
C CYS A 105 -12.59 -13.33 2.25
N GLY A 106 -13.28 -13.65 3.34
CA GLY A 106 -13.07 -14.89 4.10
C GLY A 106 -13.09 -14.72 5.63
N PRO A 107 -13.02 -15.81 6.40
CA PRO A 107 -13.16 -15.78 7.86
C PRO A 107 -12.12 -14.93 8.60
N SER A 108 -12.35 -14.64 9.88
CA SER A 108 -11.38 -13.92 10.71
C SER A 108 -10.06 -14.69 10.83
N GLY A 109 -8.94 -13.97 10.72
CA GLY A 109 -7.62 -14.52 10.98
C GLY A 109 -6.96 -15.34 9.86
N VAL A 110 -7.59 -15.47 8.69
CA VAL A 110 -7.03 -16.19 7.51
C VAL A 110 -6.02 -15.36 6.68
N GLY A 111 -5.68 -14.15 7.12
CA GLY A 111 -4.62 -13.33 6.51
C GLY A 111 -5.06 -12.27 5.50
N LYS A 112 -6.36 -11.96 5.37
CA LYS A 112 -6.88 -10.94 4.42
C LYS A 112 -6.14 -9.59 4.48
N SER A 113 -6.15 -8.96 5.65
CA SER A 113 -5.49 -7.66 5.90
C SER A 113 -3.98 -7.73 5.69
N TRP A 114 -3.37 -8.89 5.97
CA TRP A 114 -1.94 -9.10 5.77
C TRP A 114 -1.59 -9.17 4.28
N LEU A 115 -2.36 -9.91 3.48
CA LEU A 115 -2.18 -9.97 2.02
C LEU A 115 -2.38 -8.59 1.38
N ALA A 116 -3.41 -7.85 1.80
CA ALA A 116 -3.62 -6.48 1.34
C ALA A 116 -2.42 -5.57 1.66
N CYS A 117 -1.85 -5.70 2.86
CA CYS A 117 -0.62 -4.99 3.22
C CYS A 117 0.59 -5.44 2.40
N ALA A 118 0.74 -6.73 2.08
CA ALA A 118 1.84 -7.23 1.24
C ALA A 118 1.77 -6.64 -0.18
N LEU A 119 0.58 -6.61 -0.78
CA LEU A 119 0.35 -5.95 -2.07
C LEU A 119 0.60 -4.44 -1.98
N GLY A 120 0.13 -3.79 -0.91
CA GLY A 120 0.41 -2.38 -0.66
C GLY A 120 1.90 -2.07 -0.50
N HIS A 121 2.64 -2.95 0.19
CA HIS A 121 4.09 -2.82 0.34
C HIS A 121 4.79 -2.96 -1.02
N LYS A 122 4.39 -3.94 -1.83
CA LYS A 122 4.92 -4.11 -3.19
C LYS A 122 4.63 -2.89 -4.07
N ALA A 123 3.40 -2.37 -4.04
CA ALA A 123 3.04 -1.15 -4.75
C ALA A 123 3.90 0.05 -4.34
N CYS A 124 4.22 0.21 -3.05
CA CYS A 124 5.17 1.23 -2.58
C CYS A 124 6.59 1.02 -3.13
N ARG A 125 7.07 -0.24 -3.25
CA ARG A 125 8.35 -0.58 -3.88
C ARG A 125 8.34 -0.23 -5.37
N ASP A 126 7.20 -0.36 -6.03
CA ASP A 126 6.98 0.01 -7.45
C ASP A 126 6.66 1.50 -7.64
N ASP A 127 7.16 2.34 -6.72
CA ASP A 127 7.01 3.79 -6.74
C ASP A 127 5.56 4.33 -6.67
N ARG A 128 4.56 3.50 -6.34
CA ARG A 128 3.15 3.91 -6.27
C ARG A 128 2.77 4.50 -4.92
N SER A 129 1.87 5.48 -4.94
CA SER A 129 1.23 6.02 -3.74
C SER A 129 0.16 5.06 -3.20
N VAL A 130 0.29 4.69 -1.93
CA VAL A 130 -0.63 3.77 -1.25
C VAL A 130 -1.18 4.44 0.00
N LEU A 131 -2.42 4.16 0.38
CA LEU A 131 -2.97 4.54 1.68
C LEU A 131 -3.83 3.41 2.23
N TYR A 132 -3.58 3.04 3.48
CA TYR A 132 -4.38 2.05 4.20
C TYR A 132 -5.32 2.73 5.19
N GLN A 133 -6.58 2.29 5.18
CA GLN A 133 -7.64 2.77 6.06
C GLN A 133 -8.44 1.59 6.59
N ARG A 134 -8.64 1.54 7.92
CA ARG A 134 -9.67 0.66 8.49
C ARG A 134 -11.01 1.35 8.35
N VAL A 135 -11.96 0.71 7.69
CA VAL A 135 -13.27 1.28 7.33
C VAL A 135 -14.00 1.92 8.53
N PRO A 136 -14.13 1.26 9.70
CA PRO A 136 -14.80 1.90 10.85
C PRO A 136 -14.12 3.19 11.33
N ARG A 137 -12.78 3.23 11.32
CA ARG A 137 -12.02 4.43 11.70
C ARG A 137 -12.10 5.52 10.63
N LEU A 138 -12.15 5.13 9.36
CA LEU A 138 -12.28 6.04 8.24
C LEU A 138 -13.59 6.85 8.35
N PHE A 139 -14.72 6.19 8.57
CA PHE A 139 -16.01 6.88 8.70
C PHE A 139 -16.07 7.79 9.93
N ALA A 140 -15.52 7.36 11.07
CA ALA A 140 -15.40 8.23 12.24
C ALA A 140 -14.56 9.50 11.93
N ASN A 141 -13.45 9.34 11.19
CA ASN A 141 -12.61 10.46 10.80
C ASN A 141 -13.29 11.39 9.78
N LEU A 142 -14.08 10.86 8.85
CA LEU A 142 -14.84 11.64 7.86
C LEU A 142 -15.94 12.45 8.55
N ALA A 143 -16.68 11.85 9.49
CA ALA A 143 -17.69 12.54 10.28
C ALA A 143 -17.10 13.74 11.05
N LEU A 144 -15.92 13.57 11.67
CA LEU A 144 -15.20 14.68 12.31
C LEU A 144 -14.72 15.73 11.30
N ALA A 145 -14.25 15.29 10.13
CA ALA A 145 -13.71 16.17 9.09
C ALA A 145 -14.76 17.08 8.45
N HIS A 146 -16.04 16.67 8.46
CA HIS A 146 -17.17 17.52 8.07
C HIS A 146 -17.35 18.69 9.05
N GLY A 147 -17.20 18.46 10.35
CA GLY A 147 -17.38 19.48 11.39
C GLY A 147 -16.26 20.51 11.50
N ASP A 148 -15.04 20.19 11.04
CA ASP A 148 -13.86 21.05 11.19
C ASP A 148 -13.22 21.48 9.86
N GLY A 149 -13.91 21.27 8.74
CA GLY A 149 -13.52 21.76 7.42
C GLY A 149 -12.37 20.97 6.75
N ARG A 150 -11.95 19.83 7.31
CA ARG A 150 -10.89 18.98 6.73
C ARG A 150 -11.39 18.00 5.67
N TYR A 151 -12.72 17.86 5.49
CA TYR A 151 -13.34 16.87 4.62
C TYR A 151 -12.77 16.88 3.19
N ALA A 152 -12.79 18.03 2.51
CA ALA A 152 -12.31 18.15 1.13
C ALA A 152 -10.83 17.73 0.96
N ARG A 153 -9.98 17.97 1.98
CA ARG A 153 -8.57 17.54 1.95
C ARG A 153 -8.46 16.02 2.12
N LEU A 154 -9.25 15.44 3.02
CA LEU A 154 -9.26 14.00 3.24
C LEU A 154 -9.82 13.26 2.02
N GLN A 155 -10.95 13.70 1.47
CA GLN A 155 -11.54 13.17 0.24
C GLN A 155 -10.54 13.20 -0.92
N ARG A 156 -9.88 14.34 -1.17
CA ARG A 156 -8.83 14.43 -2.20
C ARG A 156 -7.69 13.44 -1.96
N THR A 157 -7.26 13.26 -0.71
CA THR A 157 -6.20 12.29 -0.40
C THR A 157 -6.64 10.87 -0.72
N LEU A 158 -7.86 10.50 -0.32
CA LEU A 158 -8.44 9.17 -0.56
C LEU A 158 -8.71 8.93 -2.05
N GLY A 159 -9.13 9.94 -2.81
CA GLY A 159 -9.38 9.85 -4.25
C GLY A 159 -8.10 9.72 -5.09
N HIS A 160 -7.01 10.40 -4.72
CA HIS A 160 -5.84 10.52 -5.60
C HIS A 160 -4.77 9.43 -5.46
N VAL A 161 -4.68 8.74 -4.32
CA VAL A 161 -3.68 7.67 -4.13
C VAL A 161 -3.89 6.55 -5.15
N GLN A 162 -2.80 6.04 -5.72
CA GLN A 162 -2.83 5.00 -6.75
C GLN A 162 -3.46 3.70 -6.23
N LEU A 163 -3.23 3.38 -4.96
CA LEU A 163 -3.84 2.24 -4.29
C LEU A 163 -4.44 2.65 -2.93
N LEU A 164 -5.75 2.51 -2.78
CA LEU A 164 -6.45 2.67 -1.50
C LEU A 164 -6.78 1.29 -0.95
N ILE A 165 -6.43 1.02 0.31
CA ILE A 165 -6.79 -0.22 0.99
C ILE A 165 -7.86 0.10 2.04
N LEU A 166 -9.06 -0.45 1.84
CA LEU A 166 -10.19 -0.39 2.76
C LEU A 166 -10.29 -1.71 3.52
N ASP A 167 -9.74 -1.74 4.73
CA ASP A 167 -9.67 -2.94 5.56
C ASP A 167 -10.85 -3.03 6.54
N ASP A 168 -11.27 -4.25 6.85
CA ASP A 168 -12.38 -4.56 7.77
C ASP A 168 -13.75 -4.00 7.30
N TRP A 169 -14.06 -4.18 6.02
CA TRP A 169 -15.36 -3.83 5.45
C TRP A 169 -16.49 -4.70 5.99
N GLY A 170 -17.62 -4.06 6.26
CA GLY A 170 -18.89 -4.69 6.61
C GLY A 170 -18.95 -5.30 8.00
N LEU A 171 -18.24 -4.72 8.97
CA LEU A 171 -18.42 -5.06 10.38
C LEU A 171 -19.75 -4.53 10.94
N GLU A 172 -20.23 -3.40 10.43
CA GLU A 172 -21.45 -2.72 10.86
C GLU A 172 -22.17 -2.15 9.62
N PRO A 173 -23.52 -2.07 9.63
CA PRO A 173 -24.26 -1.41 8.55
C PRO A 173 -23.87 0.06 8.41
N LEU A 174 -23.86 0.56 7.18
CA LEU A 174 -23.55 1.98 6.94
C LEU A 174 -24.73 2.87 7.32
N ASN A 175 -24.44 3.99 7.99
CA ASN A 175 -25.39 5.09 8.10
C ASN A 175 -25.43 5.92 6.81
N GLU A 176 -26.38 6.86 6.71
CA GLU A 176 -26.58 7.68 5.52
C GLU A 176 -25.33 8.44 5.09
N GLN A 177 -24.68 9.14 6.03
CA GLN A 177 -23.46 9.91 5.73
C GLN A 177 -22.31 9.02 5.27
N ALA A 178 -22.11 7.86 5.89
CA ALA A 178 -21.06 6.92 5.51
C ALA A 178 -21.26 6.36 4.09
N ARG A 179 -22.51 6.14 3.65
CA ARG A 179 -22.81 5.75 2.26
C ARG A 179 -22.45 6.86 1.29
N HIS A 180 -22.86 8.08 1.60
CA HIS A 180 -22.54 9.25 0.78
C HIS A 180 -21.03 9.45 0.66
N ASP A 181 -20.32 9.49 1.79
CA ASP A 181 -18.86 9.68 1.79
C ASP A 181 -18.14 8.54 1.04
N LEU A 182 -18.59 7.30 1.19
CA LEU A 182 -18.00 6.17 0.45
C LEU A 182 -18.25 6.29 -1.05
N LEU A 183 -19.48 6.61 -1.46
CA LEU A 183 -19.81 6.78 -2.88
C LEU A 183 -18.95 7.88 -3.49
N GLU A 184 -18.84 9.03 -2.86
CA GLU A 184 -17.98 10.14 -3.27
C GLU A 184 -16.51 9.73 -3.44
N ILE A 185 -15.96 8.97 -2.48
CA ILE A 185 -14.60 8.43 -2.59
C ILE A 185 -14.49 7.49 -3.80
N LEU A 186 -15.48 6.62 -4.03
CA LEU A 186 -15.44 5.67 -5.14
C LEU A 186 -15.65 6.33 -6.50
N GLU A 187 -16.45 7.39 -6.59
CA GLU A 187 -16.63 8.19 -7.81
C GLU A 187 -15.33 8.85 -8.28
N ASP A 188 -14.58 9.45 -7.34
CA ASP A 188 -13.27 10.03 -7.66
C ASP A 188 -12.28 8.98 -8.21
N ARG A 189 -12.44 7.73 -7.77
CA ARG A 189 -11.51 6.63 -8.07
C ARG A 189 -11.92 5.78 -9.29
N TYR A 190 -13.20 5.72 -9.62
CA TYR A 190 -13.73 4.83 -10.64
C TYR A 190 -13.05 5.04 -11.99
N GLY A 191 -12.50 3.96 -12.56
CA GLY A 191 -11.76 3.98 -13.84
C GLY A 191 -10.46 4.79 -13.81
N ARG A 192 -9.98 5.23 -12.64
CA ARG A 192 -8.78 6.09 -12.50
C ARG A 192 -7.76 5.57 -11.49
N ARG A 193 -8.21 4.87 -10.45
CA ARG A 193 -7.39 4.43 -9.30
C ARG A 193 -7.94 3.12 -8.73
N SER A 194 -7.06 2.28 -8.21
CA SER A 194 -7.43 0.94 -7.72
C SER A 194 -7.70 0.88 -6.22
N THR A 195 -8.66 0.06 -5.83
CA THR A 195 -9.05 -0.11 -4.43
C THR A 195 -8.97 -1.59 -4.05
N ILE A 196 -8.26 -1.88 -2.95
CA ILE A 196 -8.35 -3.17 -2.26
C ILE A 196 -9.40 -3.02 -1.17
N ILE A 197 -10.29 -4.00 -1.07
CA ILE A 197 -11.20 -4.13 0.06
C ILE A 197 -11.06 -5.49 0.72
N THR A 198 -11.03 -5.52 2.04
CA THR A 198 -11.04 -6.76 2.80
C THR A 198 -12.33 -6.89 3.59
N SER A 199 -12.96 -8.06 3.57
CA SER A 199 -14.19 -8.29 4.32
C SER A 199 -14.25 -9.69 4.90
N GLN A 200 -14.97 -9.84 6.02
CA GLN A 200 -15.36 -11.15 6.52
C GLN A 200 -16.61 -11.68 5.84
N LEU A 201 -17.36 -10.80 5.18
CA LEU A 201 -18.60 -11.14 4.49
C LEU A 201 -18.31 -11.39 3.01
N PRO A 202 -18.99 -12.37 2.39
CA PRO A 202 -18.96 -12.52 0.94
C PRO A 202 -19.56 -11.27 0.27
N VAL A 203 -19.12 -10.98 -0.95
CA VAL A 203 -19.61 -9.81 -1.73
C VAL A 203 -21.13 -9.80 -1.86
N SER A 204 -21.77 -10.97 -1.95
CA SER A 204 -23.24 -11.11 -2.03
C SER A 204 -23.98 -10.50 -0.83
N ALA A 205 -23.35 -10.39 0.34
CA ALA A 205 -23.93 -9.79 1.53
C ALA A 205 -23.70 -8.26 1.62
N TRP A 206 -22.86 -7.68 0.75
CA TRP A 206 -22.49 -6.27 0.87
C TRP A 206 -23.66 -5.33 0.54
N HIS A 207 -24.57 -5.75 -0.34
CA HIS A 207 -25.75 -4.95 -0.66
C HIS A 207 -26.60 -4.67 0.59
N GLU A 208 -26.78 -5.67 1.45
CA GLU A 208 -27.51 -5.55 2.72
C GLU A 208 -26.78 -4.63 3.71
N ILE A 209 -25.46 -4.79 3.84
CA ILE A 209 -24.63 -4.01 4.76
C ILE A 209 -24.55 -2.53 4.36
N ILE A 210 -24.44 -2.24 3.06
CA ILE A 210 -24.53 -0.87 2.58
C ILE A 210 -25.90 -0.35 2.97
N GLY A 211 -26.96 -1.10 2.64
CA GLY A 211 -28.34 -0.65 2.85
C GLY A 211 -28.69 0.52 1.92
N ASN A 212 -29.98 0.77 1.72
CA ASN A 212 -30.48 1.62 0.63
C ASN A 212 -30.08 1.07 -0.77
N PRO A 213 -31.02 0.49 -1.54
CA PRO A 213 -30.71 -0.15 -2.82
C PRO A 213 -29.95 0.75 -3.81
N THR A 214 -30.32 2.02 -3.92
CA THR A 214 -29.68 2.97 -4.83
C THR A 214 -28.20 3.17 -4.53
N TYR A 215 -27.84 3.34 -3.25
CA TYR A 215 -26.44 3.46 -2.84
C TYR A 215 -25.70 2.13 -3.00
N ALA A 216 -26.34 1.03 -2.65
CA ALA A 216 -25.75 -0.30 -2.76
C ALA A 216 -25.37 -0.62 -4.22
N ASP A 217 -26.28 -0.40 -5.17
CA ASP A 217 -26.03 -0.60 -6.60
C ASP A 217 -24.88 0.29 -7.09
N ALA A 218 -24.91 1.58 -6.77
CA ALA A 218 -23.88 2.53 -7.22
C ALA A 218 -22.47 2.20 -6.65
N ILE A 219 -22.39 1.84 -5.37
CA ILE A 219 -21.14 1.47 -4.70
C ILE A 219 -20.60 0.15 -5.26
N LEU A 220 -21.45 -0.87 -5.39
CA LEU A 220 -21.03 -2.18 -5.86
C LEU A 220 -20.61 -2.17 -7.33
N ASP A 221 -21.31 -1.42 -8.18
CA ASP A 221 -20.92 -1.24 -9.58
C ASP A 221 -19.48 -0.68 -9.70
N ARG A 222 -19.13 0.30 -8.86
CA ARG A 222 -17.78 0.90 -8.88
C ARG A 222 -16.72 0.03 -8.23
N LEU A 223 -17.10 -0.75 -7.23
CA LEU A 223 -16.14 -1.46 -6.37
C LEU A 223 -15.89 -2.89 -6.82
N VAL A 224 -16.92 -3.61 -7.27
CA VAL A 224 -16.85 -5.07 -7.51
C VAL A 224 -17.14 -5.52 -8.94
N HIS A 225 -17.61 -4.65 -9.84
CA HIS A 225 -17.88 -5.00 -11.23
C HIS A 225 -16.60 -5.45 -11.96
N ASN A 226 -15.54 -4.64 -11.88
CA ASN A 226 -14.22 -4.94 -12.46
C ASN A 226 -13.18 -5.34 -11.38
N ALA A 227 -13.62 -6.09 -10.37
CA ALA A 227 -12.73 -6.50 -9.29
C ALA A 227 -12.20 -7.92 -9.46
N HIS A 228 -10.89 -8.09 -9.28
CA HIS A 228 -10.32 -9.38 -8.90
C HIS A 228 -10.91 -9.82 -7.56
N ARG A 229 -11.03 -11.14 -7.37
CA ARG A 229 -11.59 -11.72 -6.14
C ARG A 229 -10.67 -12.80 -5.60
N ILE A 230 -10.42 -12.73 -4.30
CA ILE A 230 -9.76 -13.78 -3.53
C ILE A 230 -10.70 -14.13 -2.38
N ASP A 231 -11.30 -15.31 -2.45
CA ASP A 231 -12.11 -15.86 -1.38
C ASP A 231 -11.28 -16.85 -0.57
N LEU A 232 -10.89 -16.43 0.63
CA LEU A 232 -10.12 -17.26 1.56
C LEU A 232 -11.04 -18.07 2.46
N SER A 233 -10.56 -19.25 2.84
CA SER A 233 -11.24 -20.18 3.76
C SER A 233 -10.27 -20.70 4.83
N GLY A 234 -10.71 -21.66 5.64
CA GLY A 234 -9.86 -22.35 6.61
C GLY A 234 -9.75 -21.66 7.97
N GLU A 235 -8.86 -22.20 8.81
CA GLU A 235 -8.67 -21.76 10.20
C GLU A 235 -7.82 -20.49 10.33
N SER A 236 -7.95 -19.83 11.48
CA SER A 236 -7.18 -18.63 11.82
C SER A 236 -5.69 -18.92 11.97
N LEU A 237 -4.87 -18.27 11.15
CA LEU A 237 -3.40 -18.35 11.19
C LEU A 237 -2.81 -17.82 12.51
N ARG A 238 -3.57 -16.98 13.23
CA ARG A 238 -3.15 -16.43 14.53
C ARG A 238 -3.02 -17.51 15.61
N ARG A 239 -3.79 -18.60 15.52
CA ARG A 239 -3.70 -19.74 16.46
C ARG A 239 -2.40 -20.53 16.28
N ASN A 240 -1.93 -20.66 15.04
CA ASN A 240 -0.73 -21.43 14.72
C ASN A 240 0.57 -20.72 15.16
N GLN A 241 0.59 -19.38 15.19
CA GLN A 241 1.73 -18.62 15.74
C GLN A 241 1.85 -18.80 17.26
N ARG A 242 0.74 -18.80 18.01
CA ARG A 242 0.73 -19.01 19.47
C ARG A 242 1.13 -20.41 19.92
N ARG A 243 1.05 -21.42 19.06
CA ARG A 243 1.50 -22.79 19.38
C ARG A 243 3.01 -23.01 19.14
N LYS A 244 3.68 -22.08 18.46
CA LYS A 244 5.11 -22.15 18.13
C LYS A 244 5.99 -21.20 18.96
N SER A 245 5.38 -20.39 19.83
CA SER A 245 6.05 -19.56 20.86
C SER A 245 5.98 -20.25 22.20
#